data_AF-A0A2M8PM32-F1
#
_entry.id   AF-A0A2M8PM32-F1
#
_cell.length_a   1.000
_cell.length_b   1.000
_cell.length_c   1.000
_cell.angle_alpha   90.00
_cell.angle_beta   90.00
_cell.angle_gamma   90.00
#
_symmetry.space_group_name_H-M   'P 1'
#
loop_
_entity.id
_entity.type
_entity.pdbx_description
1 polymer ?
#
loop_
_entity_poly.entity_id
_entity_poly.type
_entity_poly.pdbx_seq_one_letter_code
_entity_poly.pdbx_strand_id
1 'polypeptide(L)'
;RTTWIDIIDPTADDIAVLERAFPYIHPLNFEDLLSPLERPKLDEDDNYIFVVLHFPQWDAKQRLTRPKEVDLILGRGNIISLHDGTLKPLIDLFKMCQENALVREELLGGGASHTFYVIIDKLVDYILPIMRKVDMNIRKLEETIFTADPRTVIMKITEARRDIIALRRIIRQQVPVLEALEKTEHPILHEDLEEYFGDIVDHIYRARDIIDENAEIIASLAETADT
;
A
#
# COMPACT_ATOMS: atom_id res chain seq x y z
N ARG A 1 -18.28 1.29 -20.33
CA ARG A 1 -18.54 2.18 -19.18
C ARG A 1 -17.96 1.48 -17.96
N THR A 2 -17.03 2.11 -17.26
CA THR A 2 -16.31 1.53 -16.12
C THR A 2 -17.13 1.63 -14.85
N THR A 3 -17.06 0.61 -13.99
CA THR A 3 -17.69 0.61 -12.65
C THR A 3 -16.62 0.35 -11.60
N TRP A 4 -16.56 1.20 -10.58
CA TRP A 4 -15.73 0.97 -9.41
C TRP A 4 -16.62 0.64 -8.22
N ILE A 5 -16.42 -0.55 -7.65
CA ILE A 5 -17.10 -1.08 -6.45
C ILE A 5 -16.09 -1.03 -5.32
N ASP A 6 -16.42 -0.32 -4.24
CA ASP A 6 -15.58 -0.19 -3.05
C ASP A 6 -16.33 -0.79 -1.85
N ILE A 7 -15.69 -1.74 -1.17
CA ILE A 7 -16.26 -2.47 -0.05
C ILE A 7 -15.40 -2.24 1.17
N ILE A 8 -16.01 -1.60 2.17
CA ILE A 8 -15.35 -1.23 3.42
C ILE A 8 -15.76 -2.23 4.50
N ASP A 9 -14.78 -2.74 5.23
CA ASP A 9 -14.96 -3.72 6.31
C ASP A 9 -15.74 -4.97 5.83
N PRO A 10 -15.21 -5.68 4.80
CA PRO A 10 -15.94 -6.75 4.13
C PRO A 10 -16.29 -7.90 5.09
N THR A 11 -17.52 -8.39 4.99
CA THR A 11 -18.01 -9.56 5.73
C THR A 11 -18.07 -10.79 4.83
N ALA A 12 -18.17 -11.98 5.44
CA ALA A 12 -18.35 -13.22 4.68
C ALA A 12 -19.61 -13.21 3.79
N ASP A 13 -20.67 -12.50 4.19
CA ASP A 13 -21.87 -12.34 3.38
C ASP A 13 -21.60 -11.45 2.16
N ASP A 14 -20.78 -10.41 2.29
CA ASP A 14 -20.36 -9.56 1.18
C ASP A 14 -19.53 -10.36 0.17
N ILE A 15 -18.58 -11.17 0.66
CA ILE A 15 -17.78 -12.06 -0.20
C ILE A 15 -18.67 -13.07 -0.94
N ALA A 16 -19.66 -13.66 -0.27
CA ALA A 16 -20.62 -14.56 -0.91
C ALA A 16 -21.53 -13.86 -1.94
N VAL A 17 -21.78 -12.55 -1.80
CA VAL A 17 -22.45 -11.75 -2.84
C VAL A 17 -21.52 -11.52 -4.03
N LEU A 18 -20.25 -11.17 -3.78
CA LEU A 18 -19.25 -11.00 -4.83
C LEU A 18 -19.04 -12.28 -5.64
N GLU A 19 -18.91 -13.43 -4.98
CA GLU A 19 -18.73 -14.73 -5.63
C GLU A 19 -19.87 -15.04 -6.62
N ARG A 20 -21.11 -14.73 -6.23
CA ARG A 20 -22.28 -14.89 -7.10
C ARG A 20 -22.33 -13.87 -8.23
N ALA A 21 -21.88 -12.64 -7.98
CA ALA A 21 -21.90 -11.56 -8.97
C ALA A 21 -20.77 -11.68 -10.00
N PHE A 22 -19.63 -12.25 -9.61
CA PHE A 22 -18.41 -12.36 -10.40
C PHE A 22 -17.89 -13.81 -10.43
N PRO A 23 -18.67 -14.75 -11.00
CA PRO A 23 -18.34 -16.20 -10.98
C PRO A 23 -17.12 -16.58 -11.83
N TYR A 24 -16.53 -15.63 -12.56
CA TYR A 24 -15.29 -15.82 -13.31
C TYR A 24 -14.04 -15.67 -12.43
N ILE A 25 -14.17 -15.13 -11.20
CA ILE A 25 -13.07 -15.02 -10.26
C ILE A 25 -12.86 -16.40 -9.62
N HIS A 26 -11.60 -16.82 -9.50
CA HIS A 26 -11.27 -18.13 -8.96
C HIS A 26 -11.66 -18.25 -7.47
N PRO A 27 -12.26 -19.37 -7.01
CA PRO A 27 -12.69 -19.55 -5.62
C PRO A 27 -11.61 -19.30 -4.56
N LEU A 28 -10.36 -19.68 -4.85
CA LEU A 28 -9.23 -19.43 -3.95
C LEU A 28 -9.05 -17.92 -3.65
N ASN A 29 -9.31 -17.06 -4.63
CA ASN A 29 -9.17 -15.61 -4.43
C ASN A 29 -10.29 -15.07 -3.52
N PHE A 30 -11.47 -15.71 -3.49
CA PHE A 30 -12.50 -15.37 -2.49
C PHE A 30 -12.14 -15.89 -1.09
N GLU A 31 -11.45 -17.03 -0.99
CA GLU A 31 -10.91 -17.52 0.29
C GLU A 31 -9.87 -16.55 0.84
N ASP A 32 -9.02 -16.01 -0.02
CA ASP A 32 -8.01 -15.01 0.36
C ASP A 32 -8.65 -13.72 0.90
N LEU A 33 -9.77 -13.25 0.32
CA LEU A 33 -10.52 -12.08 0.83
C LEU A 33 -11.12 -12.30 2.24
N LEU A 34 -11.18 -13.54 2.71
CA LEU A 34 -11.64 -13.88 4.07
C LEU A 34 -10.47 -14.02 5.06
N SER A 35 -9.23 -13.99 4.58
CA SER A 35 -8.03 -14.03 5.42
C SER A 35 -7.94 -12.76 6.28
N PRO A 36 -7.52 -12.86 7.56
CA PRO A 36 -7.32 -11.67 8.39
C PRO A 36 -6.20 -10.74 7.93
N LEU A 37 -5.19 -11.30 7.26
CA LEU A 37 -4.10 -10.56 6.61
C LEU A 37 -3.43 -11.47 5.57
N GLU A 38 -3.79 -11.33 4.29
CA GLU A 38 -3.19 -12.09 3.21
C GLU A 38 -1.79 -11.56 2.86
N ARG A 39 -0.97 -12.34 2.16
CA ARG A 39 0.34 -11.83 1.72
C ARG A 39 0.18 -11.01 0.45
N PRO A 40 0.97 -9.93 0.25
CA PRO A 40 0.97 -9.22 -1.01
C PRO A 40 1.30 -10.17 -2.15
N LYS A 41 0.49 -10.12 -3.20
CA LYS A 41 0.58 -11.01 -4.34
C LYS A 41 -0.11 -10.41 -5.56
N LEU A 42 0.19 -10.99 -6.71
CA LEU A 42 -0.44 -10.73 -8.00
C LEU A 42 -0.85 -12.10 -8.57
N ASP A 43 -2.14 -12.29 -8.78
CA ASP A 43 -2.70 -13.46 -9.44
C ASP A 43 -3.37 -13.01 -10.75
N GLU A 44 -3.00 -13.68 -11.84
CA GLU A 44 -3.50 -13.38 -13.18
C GLU A 44 -4.39 -14.52 -13.70
N ASP A 45 -5.53 -14.17 -14.27
CA ASP A 45 -6.44 -15.05 -15.01
C ASP A 45 -6.91 -14.31 -16.28
N ASP A 46 -7.24 -15.05 -17.34
CA ASP A 46 -7.72 -14.51 -18.63
C ASP A 46 -8.83 -13.44 -18.50
N ASN A 47 -9.59 -13.46 -17.41
CA ASN A 47 -10.75 -12.59 -17.16
C ASN A 47 -10.58 -11.58 -16.04
N TYR A 48 -9.50 -11.65 -15.25
CA TYR A 48 -9.23 -10.67 -14.20
C TYR A 48 -7.79 -10.67 -13.72
N ILE A 49 -7.40 -9.58 -13.07
CA ILE A 49 -6.16 -9.50 -12.28
C ILE A 49 -6.56 -9.28 -10.83
N PHE A 50 -5.98 -10.05 -9.92
CA PHE A 50 -6.16 -9.88 -8.47
C PHE A 50 -4.84 -9.47 -7.83
N VAL A 51 -4.86 -8.39 -7.06
CA VAL A 51 -3.68 -7.87 -6.37
C VAL A 51 -4.01 -7.64 -4.91
N VAL A 52 -3.16 -8.17 -4.03
CA VAL A 52 -3.15 -7.87 -2.60
C VAL A 52 -1.97 -6.96 -2.33
N LEU A 53 -2.20 -5.82 -1.67
CA LEU A 53 -1.17 -4.85 -1.32
C LEU A 53 -1.28 -4.39 0.14
N HIS A 54 -0.14 -4.13 0.78
CA HIS A 54 -0.02 -3.63 2.14
C HIS A 54 0.55 -2.20 2.25
N PHE A 55 -0.21 -1.30 2.85
CA PHE A 55 0.22 0.07 3.09
C PHE A 55 0.51 0.34 4.57
N PRO A 56 1.58 1.08 4.89
CA PRO A 56 1.94 1.37 6.27
C PRO A 56 0.95 2.34 6.93
N GLN A 57 0.48 2.00 8.13
CA GLN A 57 -0.29 2.88 8.98
C GLN A 57 0.26 2.92 10.41
N TRP A 58 0.50 4.13 10.92
CA TRP A 58 0.98 4.33 12.29
C TRP A 58 -0.10 4.02 13.33
N ASP A 59 0.13 3.02 14.18
CA ASP A 59 -0.68 2.77 15.37
C ASP A 59 -0.14 3.60 16.53
N ALA A 60 -0.85 4.68 16.88
CA ALA A 60 -0.46 5.56 17.98
C ALA A 60 -0.50 4.89 19.36
N LYS A 61 -1.34 3.86 19.57
CA LYS A 61 -1.43 3.15 20.84
C LYS A 61 -0.24 2.21 21.03
N GLN A 62 0.11 1.48 19.99
CA GLN A 62 1.24 0.53 20.01
C GLN A 62 2.58 1.20 19.68
N ARG A 63 2.56 2.46 19.23
CA ARG A 63 3.72 3.21 18.74
C ARG A 63 4.53 2.42 17.71
N LEU A 64 3.81 1.82 16.77
CA LEU A 64 4.37 0.93 15.76
C LEU A 64 3.56 1.01 14.48
N THR A 65 4.22 1.07 13.34
CA THR A 65 3.58 0.97 12.04
C THR A 65 3.09 -0.46 11.79
N ARG A 66 1.86 -0.58 11.29
CA ARG A 66 1.21 -1.85 10.94
C ARG A 66 0.85 -1.87 9.45
N PRO A 67 0.86 -3.05 8.81
CA PRO A 67 0.32 -3.19 7.46
C PRO A 67 -1.20 -2.98 7.50
N LYS A 68 -1.72 -2.31 6.47
CA LYS A 68 -3.13 -2.25 6.13
C LYS A 68 -3.30 -2.80 4.73
N GLU A 69 -4.12 -3.83 4.62
CA GLU A 69 -4.38 -4.55 3.39
C GLU A 69 -5.39 -3.82 2.52
N VAL A 70 -5.14 -3.89 1.21
CA VAL A 70 -6.08 -3.53 0.15
C VAL A 70 -6.05 -4.63 -0.87
N ASP A 71 -7.22 -5.18 -1.13
CA ASP A 71 -7.47 -6.14 -2.17
C ASP A 71 -8.06 -5.43 -3.38
N LEU A 72 -7.48 -5.64 -4.55
CA LEU A 72 -7.94 -5.06 -5.80
C LEU A 72 -8.19 -6.15 -6.82
N ILE A 73 -9.39 -6.18 -7.39
CA ILE A 73 -9.72 -7.04 -8.52
C ILE A 73 -10.04 -6.17 -9.72
N LEU A 74 -9.26 -6.31 -10.78
CA LEU A 74 -9.49 -5.66 -12.07
C LEU A 74 -10.12 -6.66 -13.04
N GLY A 75 -11.39 -6.45 -13.39
CA GLY A 75 -12.10 -7.21 -14.40
C GLY A 75 -12.34 -6.41 -15.68
N ARG A 76 -13.07 -7.00 -16.64
CA ARG A 76 -13.47 -6.31 -17.88
C ARG A 76 -14.47 -5.19 -17.59
N GLY A 77 -13.96 -3.97 -17.44
CA GLY A 77 -14.77 -2.77 -17.21
C GLY A 77 -15.20 -2.56 -15.74
N ASN A 78 -14.63 -3.32 -14.81
CA ASN A 78 -14.89 -3.14 -13.38
C ASN A 78 -13.61 -3.18 -12.55
N ILE A 79 -13.63 -2.46 -11.44
CA ILE A 79 -12.62 -2.51 -10.38
C ILE A 79 -13.36 -2.76 -9.09
N ILE A 80 -12.89 -3.73 -8.30
CA ILE A 80 -13.40 -4.01 -6.98
C ILE A 80 -12.26 -3.75 -6.00
N SER A 81 -12.49 -2.87 -5.02
CA SER A 81 -11.58 -2.66 -3.89
C SER A 81 -12.21 -3.17 -2.60
N LEU A 82 -11.44 -3.88 -1.79
CA LEU A 82 -11.82 -4.28 -0.45
C LEU A 82 -10.75 -3.80 0.53
N HIS A 83 -11.16 -3.16 1.63
CA HIS A 83 -10.25 -2.64 2.64
C HIS A 83 -10.97 -2.34 3.97
N ASP A 84 -10.20 -2.13 5.04
CA ASP A 84 -10.73 -1.93 6.40
C ASP A 84 -11.23 -0.49 6.70
N GLY A 85 -11.37 0.36 5.68
CA GLY A 85 -11.80 1.74 5.86
C GLY A 85 -10.81 2.67 6.57
N THR A 86 -9.52 2.32 6.67
CA THR A 86 -8.54 3.17 7.35
C THR A 86 -7.54 3.89 6.43
N LEU A 87 -7.42 3.44 5.17
CA LEU A 87 -6.52 4.04 4.19
C LEU A 87 -7.15 5.27 3.53
N LYS A 88 -6.90 6.42 4.15
CA LYS A 88 -7.31 7.75 3.66
C LYS A 88 -7.12 8.00 2.17
N PRO A 89 -5.96 7.73 1.54
CA PRO A 89 -5.80 7.97 0.09
C PRO A 89 -6.87 7.27 -0.77
N LEU A 90 -7.23 6.03 -0.44
CA LEU A 90 -8.27 5.28 -1.16
C LEU A 90 -9.67 5.83 -0.88
N ILE A 91 -9.97 6.07 0.40
CA ILE A 91 -11.27 6.60 0.85
C ILE A 91 -11.54 7.97 0.23
N ASP A 92 -10.54 8.85 0.25
CA ASP A 92 -10.63 10.20 -0.29
C ASP A 92 -10.79 10.16 -1.82
N LEU A 93 -10.04 9.28 -2.51
CA LEU A 93 -10.17 9.08 -3.96
C LEU A 93 -11.57 8.57 -4.34
N PHE A 94 -12.08 7.56 -3.62
CA PHE A 94 -13.41 7.02 -3.87
C PHE A 94 -14.51 8.07 -3.63
N LYS A 95 -14.42 8.77 -2.51
CA LYS A 95 -15.35 9.86 -2.17
C LYS A 95 -15.32 10.98 -3.23
N MET A 96 -14.14 11.39 -3.68
CA MET A 96 -14.01 12.39 -4.76
C MET A 96 -14.64 11.90 -6.07
N CYS A 97 -14.48 10.62 -6.41
CA CYS A 97 -15.13 10.01 -7.57
C CYS A 97 -16.67 10.00 -7.44
N GLN A 98 -17.21 9.83 -6.24
CA GLN A 98 -18.66 9.87 -6.02
C GLN A 98 -19.23 11.30 -6.13
N GLU A 99 -18.55 12.26 -5.51
CA GLU A 99 -19.07 13.62 -5.30
C GLU A 99 -18.75 14.58 -6.47
N ASN A 100 -17.67 14.36 -7.21
CA ASN A 100 -17.21 15.25 -8.27
C ASN A 100 -17.32 14.60 -9.65
N ALA A 101 -18.22 15.13 -10.50
CA ALA A 101 -18.45 14.59 -11.83
C ALA A 101 -17.24 14.69 -12.78
N LEU A 102 -16.39 15.71 -12.62
CA LEU A 102 -15.16 15.86 -13.43
C LEU A 102 -14.14 14.80 -13.02
N VAL A 103 -13.89 14.64 -11.72
CA VAL A 103 -12.98 13.60 -11.21
C VAL A 103 -13.48 12.21 -11.58
N ARG A 104 -14.78 11.96 -11.52
CA ARG A 104 -15.37 10.71 -11.96
C ARG A 104 -15.14 10.43 -13.44
N GLU A 105 -15.28 11.44 -14.29
CA GLU A 105 -15.06 11.31 -15.73
C GLU A 105 -13.56 11.10 -16.03
N GLU A 106 -12.67 11.83 -15.38
CA GLU A 106 -11.21 11.65 -15.51
C GLU A 106 -10.78 10.25 -15.06
N LEU A 107 -11.29 9.77 -13.92
CA LEU A 107 -10.91 8.47 -13.38
C LEU A 107 -11.53 7.32 -14.17
N LEU A 108 -12.87 7.25 -14.22
CA LEU A 108 -13.61 6.12 -14.80
C LEU A 108 -13.74 6.21 -16.33
N GLY A 109 -13.65 7.41 -16.91
CA GLY A 109 -13.71 7.63 -18.35
C GLY A 109 -12.47 7.12 -19.08
N GLY A 110 -11.31 7.10 -18.41
CA GLY A 110 -10.09 6.44 -18.87
C GLY A 110 -10.17 4.90 -18.89
N GLY A 111 -11.27 4.29 -18.44
CA GLY A 111 -11.41 2.84 -18.43
C GLY A 111 -11.02 2.19 -17.10
N ALA A 112 -11.17 0.87 -17.04
CA ALA A 112 -10.93 0.11 -15.82
C ALA A 112 -9.44 0.04 -15.46
N SER A 113 -8.60 -0.18 -16.47
CA SER A 113 -7.14 -0.29 -16.35
C SER A 113 -6.52 1.02 -15.85
N HIS A 114 -6.93 2.16 -16.41
CA HIS A 114 -6.52 3.48 -15.93
C HIS A 114 -6.95 3.73 -14.47
N THR A 115 -8.21 3.45 -14.12
CA THR A 115 -8.69 3.61 -12.73
C THR A 115 -7.87 2.75 -11.76
N PHE A 116 -7.60 1.50 -12.14
CA PHE A 116 -6.80 0.58 -11.34
C PHE A 116 -5.37 1.08 -11.13
N TYR A 117 -4.72 1.57 -12.19
CA TYR A 117 -3.42 2.25 -12.09
C TYR A 117 -3.47 3.43 -11.11
N VAL A 118 -4.43 4.36 -11.28
CA VAL A 118 -4.53 5.56 -10.42
C VAL A 118 -4.74 5.20 -8.95
N ILE A 119 -5.50 4.15 -8.66
CA ILE A 119 -5.68 3.66 -7.28
C ILE A 119 -4.34 3.21 -6.68
N ILE A 120 -3.60 2.36 -7.39
CA ILE A 120 -2.30 1.84 -6.90
C ILE A 120 -1.30 2.98 -6.76
N ASP A 121 -1.22 3.87 -7.76
CA ASP A 121 -0.37 5.06 -7.74
C ASP A 121 -0.63 5.91 -6.48
N LYS A 122 -1.89 6.22 -6.17
CA LYS A 122 -2.21 7.02 -4.97
C LYS A 122 -1.95 6.32 -3.66
N LEU A 123 -2.07 5.00 -3.62
CA LEU A 123 -1.71 4.24 -2.45
C LEU A 123 -0.18 4.18 -2.26
N VAL A 124 0.61 4.02 -3.33
CA VAL A 124 2.08 3.98 -3.27
C VAL A 124 2.67 5.36 -2.99
N ASP A 125 2.16 6.42 -3.62
CA ASP A 125 2.53 7.81 -3.35
C ASP A 125 2.37 8.17 -1.86
N TYR A 126 1.34 7.61 -1.20
CA TYR A 126 1.05 7.85 0.21
C TYR A 126 2.16 7.35 1.15
N ILE A 127 3.05 6.45 0.69
CA ILE A 127 4.18 5.93 1.45
C ILE A 127 5.25 7.02 1.64
N LEU A 128 5.51 7.85 0.62
CA LEU A 128 6.62 8.82 0.63
C LEU A 128 6.49 9.89 1.75
N PRO A 129 5.31 10.49 2.01
CA PRO A 129 5.10 11.33 3.19
C PRO A 129 5.42 10.63 4.53
N ILE A 130 5.09 9.34 4.65
CA ILE A 130 5.39 8.56 5.86
C ILE A 130 6.91 8.40 6.01
N MET A 131 7.60 8.06 4.92
CA MET A 131 9.06 7.90 4.92
C MET A 131 9.77 9.21 5.30
N ARG A 132 9.34 10.34 4.74
CA ARG A 132 9.86 11.66 5.13
C ARG A 132 9.66 11.95 6.61
N LYS A 133 8.52 11.56 7.18
CA LYS A 133 8.25 11.76 8.61
C LYS A 133 9.19 10.93 9.48
N VAL A 134 9.50 9.70 9.07
CA VAL A 134 10.43 8.81 9.76
C VAL A 134 11.85 9.38 9.72
N ASP A 135 12.36 9.77 8.54
CA ASP A 135 13.67 10.42 8.38
C ASP A 135 13.79 11.66 9.28
N MET A 136 12.79 12.55 9.26
CA MET A 136 12.78 13.74 10.13
C MET A 136 12.81 13.40 11.63
N ASN A 137 12.16 12.31 12.05
CA ASN A 137 12.18 11.89 13.45
C ASN A 137 13.55 11.35 13.86
N ILE A 138 14.24 10.66 12.96
CA ILE A 138 15.59 10.10 13.18
C ILE A 138 16.63 11.20 13.24
N ARG A 139 16.59 12.18 12.32
CA ARG A 139 17.47 13.37 12.37
C ARG A 139 17.34 14.13 13.70
N LYS A 140 16.12 14.29 14.20
CA LYS A 140 15.89 14.90 15.53
C LYS A 140 16.48 14.08 16.68
N LEU A 141 16.48 12.76 16.55
CA LEU A 141 17.09 11.88 17.55
C LEU A 141 18.62 12.04 17.56
N GLU A 142 19.22 12.12 16.38
CA GLU A 142 20.64 12.40 16.19
C GLU A 142 21.06 13.75 16.81
N GLU A 143 20.32 14.83 16.55
CA GLU A 143 20.61 16.16 17.14
C GLU A 143 20.54 16.17 18.67
N THR A 144 19.69 15.33 19.26
CA THR A 144 19.43 15.31 20.70
C THR A 144 20.24 14.28 21.47
N ILE A 145 21.04 13.45 20.78
CA ILE A 145 21.74 12.30 21.40
C ILE A 145 22.68 12.71 22.54
N PHE A 146 23.37 13.85 22.41
CA PHE A 146 24.33 14.35 23.42
C PHE A 146 23.73 15.34 24.42
N THR A 147 22.49 15.79 24.21
CA THR A 147 21.87 16.86 25.02
C THR A 147 20.69 16.38 25.86
N ALA A 148 20.05 15.28 25.47
CA ALA A 148 18.91 14.71 26.18
C ALA A 148 19.32 13.69 27.26
N ASP A 149 18.35 13.34 28.12
CA ASP A 149 18.51 12.27 29.10
C ASP A 149 18.80 10.92 28.40
N PRO A 150 19.88 10.20 28.77
CA PRO A 150 20.29 8.96 28.09
C PRO A 150 19.20 7.88 28.05
N ARG A 151 18.40 7.73 29.10
CA ARG A 151 17.31 6.73 29.13
C ARG A 151 16.24 7.05 28.10
N THR A 152 15.91 8.33 27.96
CA THR A 152 14.96 8.83 26.97
C THR A 152 15.47 8.60 25.55
N VAL A 153 16.77 8.82 25.30
CA VAL A 153 17.42 8.56 24.01
C VAL A 153 17.35 7.07 23.65
N ILE A 154 17.78 6.18 24.55
CA ILE A 154 17.76 4.72 24.32
C ILE A 154 16.34 4.22 24.02
N MET A 155 15.34 4.72 24.74
CA MET A 155 13.94 4.38 24.49
C MET A 155 13.51 4.80 23.08
N LYS A 156 13.80 6.03 22.65
CA LYS A 156 13.46 6.54 21.32
C LYS A 156 14.19 5.80 20.20
N ILE A 157 15.47 5.47 20.39
CA ILE A 157 16.25 4.64 19.45
C ILE A 157 15.58 3.28 19.29
N THR A 158 15.18 2.66 20.40
CA THR A 158 14.51 1.35 20.40
C THR A 158 13.16 1.39 19.68
N GLU A 159 12.36 2.43 19.93
CA GLU A 159 11.08 2.64 19.25
C GLU A 159 11.27 2.84 17.74
N ALA A 160 12.18 3.73 17.34
CA ALA A 160 12.51 3.97 15.93
C ALA A 160 13.03 2.71 15.24
N ARG A 161 13.92 1.95 15.87
CA ARG A 161 14.43 0.68 15.34
C ARG A 161 13.31 -0.32 15.06
N ARG A 162 12.39 -0.50 16.02
CA ARG A 162 11.25 -1.43 15.84
C ARG A 162 10.35 -0.98 14.69
N ASP A 163 10.10 0.32 14.58
CA ASP A 163 9.26 0.88 13.53
C ASP A 163 9.89 0.76 12.14
N ILE A 164 11.19 1.03 12.01
CA ILE A 164 11.96 0.81 10.77
C ILE A 164 11.90 -0.65 10.33
N ILE A 165 12.04 -1.60 11.26
CA ILE A 165 11.94 -3.04 10.94
C ILE A 165 10.53 -3.37 10.42
N ALA A 166 9.48 -2.82 11.03
CA ALA A 166 8.11 -3.01 10.58
C ALA A 166 7.89 -2.43 9.17
N LEU A 167 8.31 -1.18 8.95
CA LEU A 167 8.25 -0.51 7.66
C LEU A 167 9.01 -1.27 6.58
N ARG A 168 10.26 -1.69 6.85
CA ARG A 168 11.07 -2.49 5.94
C ARG A 168 10.34 -3.76 5.52
N ARG A 169 9.70 -4.45 6.47
CA ARG A 169 8.93 -5.67 6.18
C ARG A 169 7.76 -5.38 5.25
N ILE A 170 7.00 -4.31 5.51
CA ILE A 170 5.85 -3.92 4.69
C ILE A 170 6.30 -3.59 3.26
N ILE A 171 7.26 -2.67 3.12
CA ILE A 171 7.73 -2.21 1.80
C ILE A 171 8.35 -3.34 0.99
N ARG A 172 9.20 -4.18 1.61
CA ARG A 172 9.88 -5.27 0.91
C ARG A 172 8.91 -6.30 0.32
N GLN A 173 7.76 -6.55 0.97
CA GLN A 173 6.77 -7.50 0.48
C GLN A 173 6.05 -7.01 -0.78
N GLN A 174 5.94 -5.68 -0.95
CA GLN A 174 5.22 -5.04 -2.06
C GLN A 174 6.05 -5.01 -3.35
N VAL A 175 7.37 -4.84 -3.23
CA VAL A 175 8.29 -4.68 -4.37
C VAL A 175 8.08 -5.76 -5.45
N PRO A 176 8.18 -7.07 -5.16
CA PRO A 176 8.04 -8.08 -6.21
C PRO A 176 6.66 -8.10 -6.86
N VAL A 177 5.61 -7.66 -6.13
CA VAL A 177 4.24 -7.58 -6.66
C VAL A 177 4.13 -6.42 -7.66
N LEU A 178 4.68 -5.26 -7.31
CA LEU A 178 4.67 -4.08 -8.17
C LEU A 178 5.57 -4.27 -9.41
N GLU A 179 6.73 -4.90 -9.26
CA GLU A 179 7.60 -5.27 -10.38
C GLU A 179 6.98 -6.32 -11.30
N ALA A 180 6.20 -7.25 -10.74
CA ALA A 180 5.46 -8.21 -11.55
C ALA A 180 4.37 -7.48 -12.35
N LEU A 181 3.63 -6.60 -11.69
CA LEU A 181 2.55 -5.82 -12.30
C LEU A 181 3.05 -4.88 -13.42
N GLU A 182 4.23 -4.28 -13.26
CA GLU A 182 4.91 -3.49 -14.31
C GLU A 182 5.12 -4.31 -15.58
N LYS A 183 5.47 -5.59 -15.43
CA LYS A 183 5.81 -6.50 -16.54
C LYS A 183 4.60 -7.30 -17.06
N THR A 184 3.43 -7.09 -16.46
CA THR A 184 2.23 -7.85 -16.78
C THR A 184 1.66 -7.41 -18.13
N GLU A 185 1.82 -8.25 -19.14
CA GLU A 185 1.13 -8.12 -20.43
C GLU A 185 -0.20 -8.88 -20.38
N HIS A 186 -1.28 -8.19 -19.99
CA HIS A 186 -2.58 -8.82 -19.81
C HIS A 186 -3.67 -8.21 -20.70
N PRO A 187 -4.57 -9.02 -21.32
CA PRO A 187 -5.63 -8.51 -22.20
C PRO A 187 -6.61 -7.51 -21.58
N ILE A 188 -6.63 -7.37 -20.25
CA ILE A 188 -7.48 -6.43 -19.50
C ILE A 188 -6.75 -5.11 -19.21
N LEU A 189 -5.42 -5.11 -19.23
CA LEU A 189 -4.64 -3.89 -19.21
C LEU A 189 -4.64 -3.34 -20.64
N HIS A 190 -5.67 -2.58 -20.96
CA HIS A 190 -5.75 -1.84 -22.21
C HIS A 190 -4.93 -0.57 -22.01
N GLU A 191 -3.99 -0.31 -22.92
CA GLU A 191 -2.99 0.79 -22.93
C GLU A 191 -1.57 0.32 -22.52
N ASP A 192 -0.55 0.98 -23.10
CA ASP A 192 0.87 0.82 -22.75
C ASP A 192 1.11 1.41 -21.34
N LEU A 193 0.53 0.75 -20.32
CA LEU A 193 0.62 1.17 -18.92
C LEU A 193 1.97 0.84 -18.28
N GLU A 194 2.89 0.22 -19.03
CA GLU A 194 4.24 -0.12 -18.57
C GLU A 194 4.97 1.11 -18.01
N GLU A 195 4.96 2.25 -18.73
CA GLU A 195 5.60 3.49 -18.26
C GLU A 195 4.96 4.02 -16.97
N TYR A 196 3.64 3.84 -16.82
CA TYR A 196 2.88 4.27 -15.64
C TYR A 196 3.18 3.39 -14.41
N PHE A 197 3.25 2.07 -14.59
CA PHE A 197 3.65 1.16 -13.52
C PHE A 197 5.15 1.28 -13.18
N GLY A 198 5.99 1.67 -14.15
CA GLY A 198 7.40 1.99 -13.91
C GLY A 198 7.58 3.11 -12.89
N ASP A 199 6.78 4.19 -12.96
CA ASP A 199 6.82 5.27 -11.95
C ASP A 199 6.43 4.77 -10.54
N ILE A 200 5.44 3.87 -10.45
CA ILE A 200 5.05 3.23 -9.19
C ILE A 200 6.20 2.37 -8.62
N VAL A 201 6.91 1.63 -9.48
CA VAL A 201 8.08 0.83 -9.12
C VAL A 201 9.21 1.74 -8.61
N ASP A 202 9.47 2.87 -9.28
CA ASP A 202 10.44 3.86 -8.82
C ASP A 202 10.08 4.46 -7.45
N HIS A 203 8.78 4.73 -7.22
CA HIS A 203 8.31 5.25 -5.93
C HIS A 203 8.48 4.26 -4.78
N ILE A 204 8.17 2.97 -4.99
CA ILE A 204 8.39 1.95 -3.94
C ILE A 204 9.89 1.73 -3.71
N TYR A 205 10.72 1.81 -4.75
CA TYR A 205 12.17 1.73 -4.59
C TYR A 205 12.73 2.89 -3.78
N ARG A 206 12.30 4.12 -4.08
CA ARG A 206 12.66 5.29 -3.28
C ARG A 206 12.26 5.13 -1.80
N ALA A 207 11.08 4.58 -1.53
CA ALA A 207 10.65 4.30 -0.16
C ALA A 207 11.55 3.26 0.54
N ARG A 208 11.94 2.19 -0.18
CA ARG A 208 12.87 1.18 0.33
C ARG A 208 14.24 1.79 0.67
N ASP A 209 14.79 2.59 -0.23
CA ASP A 209 16.12 3.17 -0.05
C ASP A 209 16.15 4.11 1.17
N ILE A 210 15.11 4.94 1.36
CA ILE A 210 14.98 5.78 2.56
C ILE A 210 14.93 4.93 3.85
N ILE A 211 14.23 3.80 3.83
CA ILE A 211 14.17 2.90 5.00
C ILE A 211 15.54 2.29 5.30
N ASP A 212 16.28 1.91 4.25
CA ASP A 212 17.57 1.27 4.41
C ASP A 212 18.62 2.25 4.94
N GLU A 213 18.68 3.47 4.42
CA GLU A 213 19.50 4.56 4.98
C GLU A 213 19.16 4.83 6.46
N ASN A 214 17.88 4.95 6.77
CA ASN A 214 17.43 5.20 8.15
C ASN A 214 17.78 4.06 9.11
N ALA A 215 17.77 2.82 8.64
CA ALA A 215 18.16 1.67 9.46
C ALA A 215 19.65 1.71 9.81
N GLU A 216 20.52 2.12 8.88
CA GLU A 216 21.94 2.30 9.12
C GLU A 216 22.20 3.42 10.15
N ILE A 217 21.51 4.56 10.00
CA ILE A 217 21.61 5.68 10.95
C ILE A 217 21.20 5.22 12.36
N ILE A 218 20.06 4.54 12.50
CA ILE A 218 19.60 4.04 13.81
C ILE A 218 20.53 2.97 14.40
N ALA A 219 21.20 2.17 13.57
CA ALA A 219 22.23 1.25 14.06
C ALA A 219 23.41 2.02 14.67
N SER A 220 23.94 3.01 13.95
CA SER A 220 25.02 3.89 14.40
C SER A 220 24.69 4.68 15.67
N LEU A 221 23.48 5.25 15.76
CA LEU A 221 23.04 5.99 16.95
C LEU A 221 22.94 5.09 18.19
N ALA A 222 22.56 3.83 18.02
CA ALA A 222 22.49 2.90 19.13
C ALA A 222 23.87 2.52 19.67
N GLU A 223 24.83 2.29 18.77
CA GLU A 223 26.23 2.06 19.17
C GLU A 223 26.79 3.25 19.94
N THR A 224 26.48 4.48 19.48
CA THR A 224 26.90 5.72 20.14
C THR A 224 26.26 5.89 21.52
N ALA A 225 25.00 5.47 21.70
CA ALA A 225 24.31 5.55 22.97
C ALA A 225 24.75 4.49 24.00
N ASP A 226 25.41 3.42 23.55
CA ASP A 226 25.95 2.36 24.40
C ASP A 226 27.38 2.67 24.92
N THR A 227 28.05 3.69 24.36
CA THR A 227 29.35 4.23 24.81
C THR A 227 29.23 5.36 25.82
#